data_AF-A0A1F8L7B1-F1
#
_entry.id   AF-A0A1F8L7B1-F1
#
_cell.length_a   1.000
_cell.length_b   1.000
_cell.length_c   1.000
_cell.angle_alpha   90.00
_cell.angle_beta   90.00
_cell.angle_gamma   90.00
#
_symmetry.space_group_name_H-M   'P 1'
#
loop_
_entity.id
_entity.type
_entity.pdbx_description
1 polymer ?
#
loop_
_entity_poly.entity_id
_entity_poly.type
_entity_poly.pdbx_seq_one_letter_code
_entity_poly.pdbx_strand_id
1 'polypeptide(L)'
;MSRVEYSPLYVEYGLSKINGLRPANPRFATDTFWPQILGELGVFGLLAYLLFLGSIGYLLWRESQRDAEPIVRAFRLGTLLIFAQALVESLASAMFHSPSRAYLVLAAAGVVASLAWRDRRDAAAT
;
A
#
# COMPACT_ATOMS: atom_id res chain seq x y z
N MET A 1 15.02 -8.07 -10.58
CA MET A 1 16.30 -8.40 -11.24
C MET A 1 16.88 -9.75 -10.79
N SER A 2 16.64 -10.24 -9.56
CA SER A 2 17.12 -11.58 -9.12
C SER A 2 16.42 -12.81 -9.75
N ARG A 3 15.33 -12.62 -10.51
CA ARG A 3 14.67 -13.68 -11.30
C ARG A 3 15.39 -13.97 -12.62
N VAL A 4 16.21 -13.03 -13.09
CA VAL A 4 16.90 -13.09 -14.39
C VAL A 4 18.37 -13.39 -14.16
N GLU A 5 18.99 -12.76 -13.15
CA GLU A 5 20.36 -13.05 -12.75
C GLU A 5 20.39 -13.58 -11.31
N TYR A 6 20.88 -14.79 -11.15
CA TYR A 6 20.97 -15.45 -9.85
C TYR A 6 22.18 -14.92 -9.08
N SER A 7 21.96 -14.36 -7.88
CA SER A 7 23.04 -13.78 -7.09
C SER A 7 23.97 -14.88 -6.53
N PRO A 8 25.30 -14.77 -6.69
CA PRO A 8 26.27 -15.69 -6.06
C PRO A 8 26.13 -15.76 -4.54
N LEU A 9 25.66 -14.68 -3.91
CA LEU A 9 25.42 -14.62 -2.47
C LEU A 9 24.39 -15.67 -2.01
N TYR A 10 23.41 -16.03 -2.85
CA TYR A 10 22.43 -17.06 -2.49
C TYR A 10 23.08 -18.44 -2.39
N VAL A 11 24.18 -18.68 -3.11
CA VAL A 11 24.97 -19.90 -2.97
C VAL A 11 25.82 -19.83 -1.71
N GLU A 12 26.48 -18.70 -1.47
CA GLU A 12 27.36 -18.48 -0.31
C GLU A 12 26.60 -18.65 1.03
N TYR A 13 25.43 -18.05 1.14
CA TYR A 13 24.58 -18.17 2.33
C TYR A 13 23.70 -19.44 2.36
N GLY A 14 23.86 -20.35 1.38
CA GLY A 14 23.11 -21.60 1.32
C GLY A 14 21.61 -21.46 1.00
N LEU A 15 21.15 -20.25 0.66
CA LEU A 15 19.76 -19.94 0.27
C LEU A 15 19.35 -20.69 -1.00
N SER A 16 20.32 -21.05 -1.85
CA SER A 16 20.11 -21.85 -3.08
C SER A 16 19.54 -23.25 -2.85
N LYS A 17 19.56 -23.74 -1.60
CA LYS A 17 18.98 -25.04 -1.22
C LYS A 17 17.51 -24.93 -0.79
N ILE A 18 17.05 -23.72 -0.45
CA ILE A 18 15.69 -23.46 0.05
C ILE A 18 14.69 -23.48 -1.11
N ASN A 19 13.58 -24.20 -0.92
CA ASN A 19 12.54 -24.30 -1.95
C ASN A 19 11.94 -22.92 -2.25
N GLY A 20 11.94 -22.51 -3.52
CA GLY A 20 11.48 -21.18 -3.95
C GLY A 20 12.55 -20.09 -3.99
N LEU A 21 13.76 -20.35 -3.50
CA LEU A 21 14.96 -19.51 -3.68
C LEU A 21 16.02 -20.17 -4.56
N ARG A 22 15.72 -21.35 -5.12
CA ARG A 22 16.61 -22.09 -6.01
C ARG A 22 16.72 -21.39 -7.37
N PRO A 23 17.85 -21.53 -8.10
CA PRO A 23 17.99 -20.98 -9.45
C PRO A 23 16.89 -21.45 -10.41
N ALA A 24 16.51 -22.73 -10.31
CA ALA A 24 15.47 -23.34 -11.14
C ALA A 24 14.04 -22.93 -10.73
N ASN A 25 13.84 -22.36 -9.53
CA ASN A 25 12.53 -21.98 -9.04
C ASN A 25 12.61 -20.75 -8.10
N PRO A 26 12.94 -19.55 -8.61
CA PRO A 26 13.15 -18.34 -7.80
C PRO A 26 11.83 -17.62 -7.47
N ARG A 27 10.76 -18.36 -7.18
CA ARG A 27 9.41 -17.80 -6.92
C ARG A 27 9.35 -16.87 -5.72
N PHE A 28 10.20 -17.11 -4.71
CA PHE A 28 10.31 -16.29 -3.50
C PHE A 28 11.52 -15.35 -3.53
N ALA A 29 12.23 -15.26 -4.66
CA ALA A 29 13.38 -14.37 -4.80
C ALA A 29 12.97 -12.90 -5.04
N THR A 30 11.68 -12.63 -5.21
CA THR A 30 11.11 -11.28 -5.30
C THR A 30 10.35 -10.97 -4.03
N ASP A 31 10.60 -9.79 -3.45
CA ASP A 31 10.04 -9.39 -2.16
C ASP A 31 8.51 -9.36 -2.18
N THR A 32 7.92 -10.16 -1.29
CA THR A 32 6.50 -10.07 -0.94
C THR A 32 6.34 -8.99 0.12
N PHE A 33 5.43 -8.05 -0.12
CA PHE A 33 5.29 -6.83 0.68
C PHE A 33 5.06 -7.08 2.18
N TRP A 34 4.08 -7.92 2.52
CA TRP A 34 3.70 -8.15 3.92
C TRP A 34 4.74 -8.94 4.72
N PRO A 35 5.33 -10.04 4.18
CA PRO A 35 6.43 -10.72 4.85
C PRO A 35 7.66 -9.85 5.04
N GLN A 36 7.94 -8.90 4.14
CA GLN A 36 9.06 -7.95 4.30
C GLN A 36 8.88 -7.09 5.55
N ILE A 37 7.71 -6.45 5.70
CA ILE A 37 7.39 -5.62 6.89
C ILE A 37 7.50 -6.44 8.18
N LEU A 38 6.98 -7.67 8.16
CA LEU A 38 7.05 -8.58 9.31
C LEU A 38 8.49 -8.98 9.65
N GLY A 39 9.34 -9.20 8.64
CA GLY A 39 10.74 -9.56 8.82
C GLY A 39 11.60 -8.41 9.37
N GLU A 40 11.36 -7.18 8.89
CA GLU A 40 12.16 -6.00 9.26
C GLU A 40 11.70 -5.34 10.56
N LEU A 41 10.38 -5.20 10.75
CA LEU A 41 9.78 -4.42 11.84
C LEU A 41 9.04 -5.28 12.87
N GLY A 42 8.97 -6.59 12.64
CA GLY A 42 8.26 -7.53 13.50
C GLY A 42 6.74 -7.33 13.51
N VAL A 43 6.08 -8.01 14.43
CA VAL A 43 4.61 -8.00 14.55
C VAL A 43 4.08 -6.60 14.90
N PHE A 44 4.78 -5.86 15.75
CA PHE A 44 4.36 -4.50 16.11
C PHE A 44 4.41 -3.53 14.92
N GLY A 45 5.45 -3.61 14.10
CA GLY A 45 5.54 -2.81 12.88
C GLY A 45 4.43 -3.16 11.88
N LEU A 46 4.16 -4.46 11.70
CA LEU A 46 3.06 -4.93 10.86
C LEU A 46 1.70 -4.38 11.35
N LEU A 47 1.43 -4.45 12.66
CA LEU A 47 0.19 -3.93 13.25
C LEU A 47 0.08 -2.41 13.07
N ALA A 48 1.14 -1.66 13.34
CA ALA A 48 1.15 -0.22 13.14
C ALA A 48 0.87 0.16 11.67
N TYR A 49 1.46 -0.58 10.72
CA TYR A 49 1.24 -0.37 9.30
C TYR A 49 -0.20 -0.69 8.87
N LEU A 50 -0.78 -1.78 9.38
CA LEU A 50 -2.19 -2.12 9.15
C LEU A 50 -3.13 -1.05 9.71
N LEU A 51 -2.87 -0.54 10.91
CA LEU A 51 -3.65 0.55 11.50
C LEU A 51 -3.54 1.84 10.68
N PHE A 52 -2.35 2.16 10.19
CA PHE A 52 -2.14 3.30 9.31
C PHE A 52 -2.97 3.19 8.02
N LEU A 53 -2.87 2.08 7.29
CA LEU A 53 -3.68 1.85 6.08
C LEU A 53 -5.18 1.81 6.39
N GLY A 54 -5.58 1.19 7.50
CA GLY A 54 -6.95 1.16 7.97
C GLY A 54 -7.50 2.55 8.27
N SER A 55 -6.69 3.44 8.83
CA SER A 55 -7.10 4.83 9.12
C SER A 55 -7.35 5.62 7.84
N ILE A 56 -6.54 5.42 6.79
CA ILE A 56 -6.74 6.03 5.47
C ILE A 56 -8.00 5.47 4.82
N GLY A 57 -8.16 4.14 4.81
CA GLY A 57 -9.35 3.49 4.25
C GLY A 57 -10.64 3.95 4.93
N TYR A 58 -10.62 4.06 6.26
CA TYR A 58 -11.75 4.58 7.04
C TYR A 58 -12.07 6.04 6.71
N LEU A 59 -11.06 6.90 6.59
CA LEU A 59 -11.24 8.30 6.19
C LEU A 59 -11.88 8.38 4.80
N LEU A 60 -11.34 7.66 3.81
CA LEU A 60 -11.85 7.67 2.44
C LEU A 60 -13.29 7.14 2.38
N TRP A 61 -13.57 6.03 3.09
CA TRP A 61 -14.91 5.48 3.20
C TRP A 61 -15.89 6.52 3.76
N ARG A 62 -15.56 7.13 4.91
CA ARG A 62 -16.43 8.12 5.57
C ARG A 62 -16.70 9.33 4.68
N GLU A 63 -15.68 9.87 4.03
CA GLU A 63 -15.83 11.06 3.17
C GLU A 63 -16.57 10.75 1.86
N SER A 64 -16.49 9.51 1.36
CA SER A 64 -17.23 9.08 0.17
C SER A 64 -18.75 8.98 0.38
N GLN A 65 -19.19 8.82 1.63
CA GLN A 65 -20.60 8.77 2.01
C GLN A 65 -21.22 10.15 2.28
N ARG A 66 -20.43 11.23 2.22
CA ARG A 66 -20.94 12.59 2.45
C ARG A 66 -21.54 13.16 1.18
N ASP A 67 -22.60 13.93 1.35
CA ASP A 67 -23.15 14.72 0.27
C ASP A 67 -22.13 15.76 -0.19
N ALA A 68 -21.91 15.80 -1.49
CA ALA A 68 -20.99 16.71 -2.15
C ALA A 68 -21.45 16.89 -3.60
N GLU A 69 -20.91 17.92 -4.26
CA GLU A 69 -21.08 18.10 -5.70
C GLU A 69 -20.71 16.81 -6.46
N PRO A 70 -21.43 16.44 -7.55
CA PRO A 70 -21.20 15.19 -8.27
C PRO A 70 -19.74 14.91 -8.63
N ILE A 71 -18.99 15.94 -9.02
CA ILE A 71 -17.57 15.80 -9.38
C ILE A 71 -16.69 15.46 -8.18
N VAL A 72 -16.92 16.11 -7.04
CA VAL A 72 -16.19 15.86 -5.78
C VAL A 72 -16.53 14.47 -5.27
N ARG A 73 -17.81 14.07 -5.32
CA ARG A 73 -18.26 12.74 -4.94
C ARG A 73 -17.61 11.65 -5.81
N ALA A 74 -17.58 11.85 -7.13
CA ALA A 74 -16.93 10.91 -8.05
C ALA A 74 -15.42 10.79 -7.75
N PHE A 75 -14.75 11.90 -7.45
CA PHE A 75 -13.33 11.90 -7.08
C PHE A 75 -13.07 11.15 -5.76
N ARG A 76 -13.90 11.37 -4.73
CA ARG A 76 -13.81 10.67 -3.43
C ARG A 76 -14.00 9.16 -3.60
N LEU A 77 -15.02 8.75 -4.35
CA LEU A 77 -15.28 7.33 -4.66
C LEU A 77 -14.16 6.71 -5.50
N GLY A 78 -13.69 7.40 -6.55
CA GLY A 78 -12.58 6.94 -7.37
C GLY A 78 -11.30 6.72 -6.56
N THR A 79 -10.98 7.66 -5.66
CA THR A 79 -9.84 7.53 -4.75
C THR A 79 -9.97 6.33 -3.82
N LEU A 80 -11.17 6.10 -3.27
CA LEU A 80 -11.46 4.93 -2.43
C LEU A 80 -11.27 3.61 -3.21
N LEU A 81 -11.76 3.53 -4.45
CA LEU A 81 -11.64 2.33 -5.28
C LEU A 81 -10.19 2.04 -5.69
N ILE A 82 -9.44 3.07 -6.06
CA ILE A 82 -8.00 2.94 -6.37
C ILE A 82 -7.24 2.49 -5.12
N PHE A 83 -7.57 3.04 -3.94
CA PHE A 83 -6.96 2.62 -2.68
C PHE A 83 -7.29 1.15 -2.36
N ALA A 84 -8.54 0.71 -2.56
CA ALA A 84 -8.92 -0.69 -2.38
C ALA A 84 -8.18 -1.61 -3.35
N GLN A 85 -8.06 -1.22 -4.62
CA GLN A 85 -7.28 -1.97 -5.61
C GLN A 85 -5.80 -2.07 -5.22
N ALA A 86 -5.21 -0.98 -4.72
CA ALA A 86 -3.84 -0.96 -4.21
C ALA A 86 -3.62 -1.92 -3.04
N LEU A 87 -4.58 -2.02 -2.12
CA LEU A 87 -4.54 -3.00 -1.02
C LEU A 87 -4.55 -4.44 -1.54
N VAL A 88 -5.41 -4.75 -2.52
CA VAL A 88 -5.46 -6.08 -3.14
C VAL A 88 -4.14 -6.39 -3.85
N GLU A 89 -3.60 -5.43 -4.61
CA GLU A 89 -2.33 -5.60 -5.33
C GLU A 89 -1.13 -5.76 -4.38
N SER A 90 -1.19 -5.17 -3.19
CA SER A 90 -0.15 -5.31 -2.17
C SER A 90 0.02 -6.76 -1.65
N LEU A 91 -0.98 -7.63 -1.83
CA LEU A 91 -0.86 -9.05 -1.48
C LEU A 91 0.07 -9.80 -2.44
N ALA A 92 0.15 -9.36 -3.70
CA ALA A 92 0.91 -10.03 -4.75
C ALA A 92 2.22 -9.30 -5.09
N SER A 93 2.33 -8.01 -4.78
CA SER A 93 3.49 -7.18 -5.15
C SER A 93 3.82 -6.12 -4.11
N ALA A 94 5.02 -5.55 -4.21
CA ALA A 94 5.48 -4.42 -3.39
C ALA A 94 4.84 -3.08 -3.83
N MET A 95 3.51 -3.01 -3.87
CA MET A 95 2.73 -1.87 -4.37
C MET A 95 3.16 -0.56 -3.68
N PHE A 96 3.22 -0.54 -2.34
CA PHE A 96 3.54 0.67 -1.57
C PHE A 96 5.04 1.00 -1.49
N HIS A 97 5.92 0.10 -1.93
CA HIS A 97 7.36 0.38 -2.05
C HIS A 97 7.74 0.89 -3.45
N SER A 98 6.81 0.83 -4.42
CA SER A 98 7.04 1.34 -5.76
C SER A 98 6.78 2.85 -5.80
N PRO A 99 7.81 3.72 -5.99
CA PRO A 99 7.68 5.16 -5.79
C PRO A 99 6.53 5.78 -6.58
N SER A 100 6.44 5.51 -7.88
CA SER A 100 5.40 6.10 -8.75
C SER A 100 3.98 5.74 -8.32
N ARG A 101 3.73 4.48 -7.98
CA ARG A 101 2.39 3.98 -7.62
C ARG A 101 1.96 4.45 -6.23
N ALA A 102 2.85 4.34 -5.26
CA ALA A 102 2.56 4.77 -3.89
C ALA A 102 2.28 6.28 -3.81
N TYR A 103 3.06 7.11 -4.51
CA TYR A 103 2.87 8.55 -4.51
C TYR A 103 1.52 8.96 -5.10
N LEU A 104 1.09 8.35 -6.20
CA LEU A 104 -0.20 8.70 -6.82
C LEU A 104 -1.39 8.37 -5.92
N VAL A 105 -1.40 7.18 -5.32
CA VAL A 105 -2.51 6.75 -4.43
C VAL A 105 -2.56 7.60 -3.17
N LEU A 106 -1.41 7.84 -2.53
CA LEU A 106 -1.34 8.64 -1.30
C LEU A 106 -1.59 10.13 -1.56
N ALA A 107 -1.16 10.67 -2.71
CA ALA A 107 -1.47 12.05 -3.09
C ALA A 107 -2.98 12.25 -3.29
N ALA A 108 -3.64 11.33 -4.00
CA ALA A 108 -5.10 11.38 -4.18
C ALA A 108 -5.83 11.30 -2.82
N ALA A 109 -5.40 10.39 -1.94
CA ALA A 109 -5.94 10.31 -0.58
C ALA A 109 -5.70 11.58 0.23
N GLY A 110 -4.52 12.21 0.08
CA GLY A 110 -4.18 13.48 0.71
C GLY A 110 -5.06 14.65 0.26
N VAL A 111 -5.43 14.68 -1.04
CA VAL A 111 -6.39 15.67 -1.56
C VAL A 111 -7.76 15.49 -0.89
N VAL A 112 -8.27 14.26 -0.81
CA VAL A 112 -9.55 13.98 -0.13
C VAL A 112 -9.49 14.38 1.35
N ALA A 113 -8.40 14.07 2.05
CA ALA A 113 -8.22 14.45 3.44
C ALA A 113 -8.15 15.98 3.64
N SER A 114 -7.51 16.70 2.71
CA SER A 114 -7.44 18.17 2.73
C SER A 114 -8.81 18.81 2.54
N LEU A 115 -9.62 18.30 1.59
CA LEU A 115 -11.00 18.75 1.41
C LEU A 115 -11.85 18.48 2.66
N ALA A 116 -11.76 17.27 3.22
CA ALA A 116 -12.47 16.90 4.43
C ALA A 116 -12.13 17.80 5.63
N TRP A 117 -10.88 18.26 5.72
CA TRP A 117 -10.44 19.18 6.76
C TRP A 117 -10.97 20.60 6.57
N ARG A 118 -11.05 21.08 5.32
CA ARG A 118 -11.68 22.36 4.98
C ARG A 118 -13.17 22.35 5.32
N ASP A 119 -13.90 21.32 4.87
CA ASP A 119 -15.33 21.17 5.15
C ASP A 119 -15.63 21.20 6.66
N ARG A 120 -14.78 20.57 7.48
CA ARG A 120 -14.93 20.56 8.95
C ARG A 120 -14.58 21.89 9.60
N ARG A 121 -13.61 22.62 9.05
CA ARG A 121 -13.24 23.96 9.54
C ARG A 121 -14.35 24.96 9.27
N ASP A 122 -14.90 24.94 8.06
CA ASP A 122 -15.94 25.88 7.65
C ASP A 122 -17.22 25.65 8.48
N ALA A 123 -17.58 24.39 8.72
CA ALA A 123 -18.71 24.03 9.60
C ALA A 123 -18.54 24.41 11.07
N ALA A 124 -17.30 24.60 11.55
CA ALA A 124 -17.02 25.04 12.92
C ALA A 124 -16.98 26.57 13.07
N ALA A 125 -16.93 27.31 11.95
CA ALA A 125 -16.91 28.77 11.91
C ALA A 125 -18.30 29.41 11.77
N THR A 126 -19.31 28.63 11.36
CA THR A 126 -20.75 28.97 11.38
C THR A 126 -21.41 28.59 12.68
#